data_AF-A0A531KHA2-F1
#
_entry.id   AF-A0A531KHA2-F1
#
_cell.length_a   1.000
_cell.length_b   1.000
_cell.length_c   1.000
_cell.angle_alpha   90.00
_cell.angle_beta   90.00
_cell.angle_gamma   90.00
#
_symmetry.space_group_name_H-M   'P 1'
#
loop_
_entity.id
_entity.type
_entity.pdbx_description
1 polymer ?
#
loop_
_entity_poly.entity_id
_entity_poly.type
_entity_poly.pdbx_seq_one_letter_code
_entity_poly.pdbx_strand_id
1 'polypeptide(L)' 'MDQRVKPAPHEIRRARADNPKTRERDLAAQLGISEAELVAAHCGDGVVRVEPRVNDLLT' A
#
# COMPACT_ATOMS: atom_id res chain seq x y z
N MET A 1 8.74 5.21 -18.95
CA MET A 1 7.55 5.37 -18.09
C MET A 1 6.63 4.21 -18.41
N ASP A 2 6.92 3.04 -17.83
CA ASP A 2 6.16 1.83 -18.13
C ASP A 2 4.81 1.95 -17.40
N GLN A 3 3.73 2.24 -18.14
CA GLN A 3 2.38 2.27 -17.59
C GLN A 3 1.93 0.82 -17.35
N ARG A 4 2.53 0.18 -16.34
CA ARG A 4 1.93 -1.03 -15.75
C ARG A 4 0.58 -0.61 -15.21
N VAL A 5 -0.47 -1.28 -15.70
CA VAL A 5 -1.83 -1.14 -15.17
C VAL A 5 -1.74 -1.49 -13.69
N LYS A 6 -1.92 -0.49 -12.84
CA LYS A 6 -1.83 -0.69 -11.38
C LYS A 6 -3.03 -1.54 -10.95
N PRO A 7 -2.82 -2.56 -10.10
CA PRO A 7 -3.92 -3.33 -9.56
C PRO A 7 -4.89 -2.41 -8.82
N ALA A 8 -6.18 -2.72 -8.91
CA ALA A 8 -7.19 -1.94 -8.22
C ALA A 8 -7.06 -2.12 -6.70
N PRO A 9 -7.51 -1.15 -5.86
CA PRO A 9 -7.34 -1.22 -4.42
C PRO A 9 -7.90 -2.50 -3.77
N HIS A 10 -9.02 -3.02 -4.29
CA HIS A 10 -9.62 -4.26 -3.78
C HIS A 10 -8.77 -5.50 -4.12
N GLU A 11 -8.06 -5.52 -5.25
CA GLU A 11 -7.16 -6.61 -5.63
C GLU A 11 -5.93 -6.64 -4.73
N ILE A 12 -5.39 -5.46 -4.39
CA ILE A 12 -4.28 -5.32 -3.45
C ILE A 12 -4.67 -5.84 -2.05
N ARG A 13 -5.85 -5.45 -1.56
CA ARG A 13 -6.37 -5.95 -0.27
C ARG A 13 -6.60 -7.46 -0.29
N ARG A 14 -7.11 -8.01 -1.39
CA ARG A 14 -7.27 -9.47 -1.54
C ARG A 14 -5.92 -10.17 -1.51
N ALA A 15 -4.94 -9.68 -2.26
CA ALA A 15 -3.59 -10.24 -2.27
C ALA A 15 -2.94 -10.24 -0.87
N ARG A 16 -3.23 -9.20 -0.06
CA ARG A 16 -2.82 -9.13 1.35
C ARG A 16 -3.53 -10.15 2.23
N ALA A 17 -4.84 -10.32 2.06
CA ALA A 17 -5.62 -11.32 2.79
C ALA A 17 -5.18 -12.76 2.45
N ASP A 18 -4.80 -13.02 1.19
CA ASP A 18 -4.30 -14.31 0.71
C ASP A 18 -2.87 -14.61 1.22
N ASN A 19 -2.10 -13.57 1.57
CA ASN A 19 -0.70 -13.67 2.01
C ASN A 19 -0.44 -13.00 3.37
N PRO A 20 -1.12 -13.40 4.46
CA PRO A 20 -1.09 -12.68 5.73
C PRO A 20 0.27 -12.73 6.44
N LYS A 21 1.12 -13.71 6.10
CA LYS A 21 2.46 -13.89 6.68
C LYS A 21 3.56 -13.17 5.91
N THR A 22 3.27 -12.73 4.69
CA THR A 22 4.25 -12.07 3.83
C THR A 22 4.42 -10.63 4.27
N ARG A 23 5.67 -10.14 4.34
CA ARG A 23 5.92 -8.73 4.66
C ARG A 23 5.34 -7.85 3.56
N GLU A 24 4.85 -6.67 3.93
CA GLU A 24 4.23 -5.71 3.02
C GLU A 24 5.16 -5.31 1.87
N ARG A 25 6.45 -5.13 2.19
CA ARG A 25 7.52 -4.90 1.22
C ARG A 25 7.57 -5.94 0.12
N ASP A 26 7.63 -7.21 0.52
CA ASP A 26 7.82 -8.32 -0.41
C ASP A 26 6.55 -8.51 -1.25
N LEU A 27 5.37 -8.34 -0.63
CA LEU A 27 4.09 -8.38 -1.32
C LEU A 27 3.94 -7.23 -2.33
N ALA A 28 4.32 -6.00 -1.97
CA ALA A 28 4.29 -4.85 -2.88
C ALA A 28 5.23 -5.09 -4.09
N ALA A 29 6.43 -5.61 -3.84
CA ALA A 29 7.36 -5.99 -4.91
C ALA A 29 6.80 -7.07 -5.83
N GLN A 30 6.14 -8.11 -5.28
CA GLN A 30 5.47 -9.17 -6.06
C GLN A 30 4.33 -8.61 -6.92
N LEU A 31 3.57 -7.64 -6.39
CA LEU A 31 2.48 -6.96 -7.11
C LEU A 31 2.99 -5.89 -8.09
N GLY A 32 4.29 -5.58 -8.08
CA GLY A 32 4.88 -4.55 -8.93
C GLY A 32 4.47 -3.12 -8.59
N ILE A 33 4.10 -2.86 -7.33
CA ILE A 33 3.71 -1.55 -6.79
C ILE A 33 4.67 -1.11 -5.69
N SER A 34 4.59 0.16 -5.30
CA SER A 34 5.29 0.67 -4.12
C SER A 34 4.61 0.25 -2.81
N GLU A 35 5.37 0.19 -1.71
CA GLU A 35 4.82 -0.04 -0.36
C GLU A 35 3.74 1.00 -0.01
N ALA A 36 3.96 2.26 -0.40
CA ALA A 36 3.01 3.34 -0.16
C ALA A 36 1.67 3.12 -0.88
N GLU A 37 1.67 2.52 -2.08
CA GLU A 37 0.44 2.17 -2.79
C GLU A 37 -0.30 1.01 -2.13
N LEU A 38 0.44 0.03 -1.58
CA LEU A 38 -0.15 -1.03 -0.78
C LEU A 38 -0.86 -0.49 0.46
N VAL A 39 -0.20 0.41 1.18
CA VAL A 39 -0.77 1.09 2.36
C VAL A 39 -1.97 1.95 1.95
N ALA A 40 -1.86 2.71 0.85
CA ALA A 40 -2.94 3.55 0.35
C ALA A 40 -4.20 2.76 -0.03
N ALA A 41 -4.06 1.52 -0.49
CA ALA A 41 -5.19 0.63 -0.79
C ALA A 41 -6.02 0.27 0.46
N HIS A 42 -5.46 0.43 1.65
CA HIS A 42 -6.13 0.18 2.94
C HIS A 42 -6.65 1.47 3.59
N CYS A 43 -6.56 2.64 2.94
CA CYS A 43 -7.14 3.88 3.47
C CYS A 43 -8.64 3.73 3.76
N GLY A 44 -9.05 4.02 4.99
CA GLY A 44 -10.43 3.79 5.47
C GLY A 44 -10.64 2.42 6.12
N ASP A 45 -9.68 1.51 6.03
CA ASP A 45 -9.65 0.19 6.65
C ASP A 45 -8.39 0.05 7.51
N GLY A 46 -8.40 0.72 8.68
CA GLY A 46 -7.27 0.75 9.61
C GLY A 46 -6.10 1.66 9.20
N VAL A 47 -6.09 2.19 7.97
CA VAL A 47 -5.12 3.20 7.51
C VAL A 47 -5.80 4.55 7.34
N VAL A 48 -5.13 5.60 7.81
CA VAL A 48 -5.55 6.99 7.66
C VAL A 48 -4.50 7.75 6.87
N ARG A 49 -4.94 8.51 5.86
CA ARG A 49 -4.06 9.40 5.12
C ARG A 49 -3.86 10.70 5.89
N VAL A 50 -2.61 11.09 6.07
CA VAL A 50 -2.22 12.34 6.74
C VAL A 50 -1.64 13.33 5.73
N GLU A 51 -1.71 14.63 6.04
CA GLU A 51 -0.93 15.62 5.28
C GLU A 51 0.57 15.29 5.37
N PRO A 52 1.35 15.48 4.28
CA PRO A 52 2.77 15.18 4.24
C PRO A 52 3.62 16.28 4.92
N ARG A 53 3.22 16.72 6.12
CA ARG A 53 3.94 17.72 6.93
C ARG A 53 4.75 17.00 8.00
N VAL A 54 5.98 16.61 7.64
CA VAL A 54 6.84 15.77 8.49
C VAL A 54 7.15 16.42 9.84
N ASN A 55 7.38 17.74 9.86
CA ASN A 55 7.65 18.45 11.11
C ASN A 55 6.48 18.37 12.09
N ASP A 56 5.23 18.38 11.61
CA ASP A 56 4.05 18.30 12.48
C ASP A 56 3.90 16.90 13.13
N LEU A 57 4.63 15.89 12.63
CA LEU A 57 4.56 14.49 13.10
C LEU A 57 5.75 14.05 13.96
N LEU A 58 6.94 14.62 13.75
CA LEU A 58 8.19 14.16 14.37
C LEU A 58 8.74 15.09 15.46
N THR A 59 8.04 16.17 15.76
CA THR A 59 8.41 17.13 16.81
C THR A 59 7.58 16.90 18.06
#